data_AF-A0A383ET42-F1
#
_entry.id   AF-A0A383ET42-F1
#
_cell.length_a   1.000
_cell.length_b   1.000
_cell.length_c   1.000
_cell.angle_alpha   90.00
_cell.angle_beta   90.00
_cell.angle_gamma   90.00
#
_symmetry.space_group_name_H-M   'P 1'
#
loop_
_entity.id
_entity.type
_entity.pdbx_description
1 polymer ?
#
loop_
_entity_poly.entity_id
_entity_poly.type
_entity_poly.pdbx_seq_one_letter_code
_entity_poly.pdbx_strand_id
1 'polypeptide(L)'
;TMSGPIEIARYSGAAARTLDPFMLFWFMAVVSLQLGLLNLAPVPVLDGGHIAVILFEGITRHDLSLQFKERMMTVGVVLLVTFMLVVITFDILKVVGS
;
A
#
# COMPACT_ATOMS: atom_id res chain seq x y z
N THR A 1 -6.34 -15.35 4.18
CA THR A 1 -7.27 -15.03 3.08
C THR A 1 -7.37 -13.52 3.00
N MET A 2 -7.14 -12.95 1.82
CA MET A 2 -6.92 -11.52 1.56
C MET A 2 -7.85 -10.62 2.41
N SER A 3 -7.30 -9.93 3.40
CA SER A 3 -8.07 -8.96 4.19
C SER A 3 -8.29 -7.70 3.37
N GLY A 4 -9.53 -7.47 2.98
CA GLY A 4 -9.95 -6.23 2.34
C GLY A 4 -9.87 -5.04 3.29
N PRO A 5 -9.91 -3.80 2.77
CA PRO A 5 -9.95 -2.58 3.58
C PRO A 5 -11.05 -2.59 4.65
N ILE A 6 -12.22 -3.16 4.34
CA ILE A 6 -13.34 -3.29 5.29
C ILE A 6 -13.01 -4.29 6.41
N GLU A 7 -12.35 -5.41 6.10
CA GLU A 7 -11.93 -6.35 7.14
C GLU A 7 -10.90 -5.74 8.08
N ILE A 8 -9.92 -5.00 7.55
CA ILE A 8 -8.94 -4.27 8.36
C ILE A 8 -9.64 -3.27 9.30
N ALA A 9 -10.65 -2.56 8.80
CA ALA A 9 -11.47 -1.65 9.60
C ALA A 9 -12.30 -2.36 10.68
N ARG A 10 -12.81 -3.57 10.39
CA ARG A 10 -13.53 -4.38 11.39
C ARG A 10 -12.60 -4.92 12.47
N TYR A 11 -11.42 -5.40 12.09
CA TYR A 11 -10.41 -5.89 13.04
C TYR A 11 -9.87 -4.77 13.91
N SER A 12 -9.63 -3.57 13.35
CA SER A 12 -9.21 -2.41 14.14
C SER A 12 -10.30 -1.96 15.13
N GLY A 13 -11.56 -1.94 14.70
CA GLY A 13 -12.71 -1.65 15.57
C GLY A 13 -12.89 -2.68 16.70
N ALA A 14 -12.64 -3.96 16.41
CA ALA A 14 -12.66 -5.00 17.43
C ALA A 14 -11.51 -4.85 18.44
N ALA A 15 -10.29 -4.59 17.97
CA ALA A 15 -9.12 -4.36 18.81
C ALA A 15 -9.26 -3.08 19.68
N ALA A 16 -9.92 -2.04 19.18
CA ALA A 16 -10.19 -0.83 19.97
C ALA A 16 -11.20 -1.05 21.10
N ARG A 17 -12.15 -1.98 20.92
CA ARG A 17 -13.19 -2.27 21.91
C ARG A 17 -12.73 -3.18 23.05
N THR A 18 -11.63 -3.91 22.88
CA THR A 18 -11.11 -4.77 23.95
C THR A 18 -10.47 -3.98 25.10
N LEU A 19 -10.21 -2.67 24.93
CA LEU A 19 -9.54 -1.78 25.89
C LEU A 19 -8.18 -2.31 26.38
N ASP A 20 -7.60 -3.29 25.68
CA ASP A 20 -6.28 -3.84 25.95
C ASP A 20 -5.22 -3.07 25.15
N PRO A 21 -4.36 -2.27 25.81
CA PRO A 21 -3.33 -1.48 25.13
C PRO A 21 -2.32 -2.35 24.40
N PHE A 22 -2.07 -3.57 24.88
CA PHE A 22 -1.09 -4.47 24.28
C PHE A 22 -1.60 -5.02 22.94
N MET A 23 -2.87 -5.42 22.87
CA MET A 23 -3.48 -5.92 21.64
C MET A 23 -3.57 -4.83 20.55
N LEU A 24 -3.88 -3.59 20.96
CA LEU A 24 -3.87 -2.43 20.08
C LEU A 24 -2.47 -2.11 19.54
N PHE A 25 -1.47 -2.09 20.42
CA PHE A 25 -0.09 -1.89 20.02
C PHE A 25 0.37 -2.96 19.03
N TRP A 26 0.07 -4.22 19.31
CA TRP A 26 0.42 -5.33 18.43
C TRP A 26 -0.25 -5.22 17.05
N PHE A 27 -1.55 -4.92 17.00
CA PHE A 27 -2.27 -4.69 15.74
C PHE A 27 -1.62 -3.56 14.92
N MET A 28 -1.36 -2.41 15.56
CA MET A 28 -0.70 -1.29 14.90
C MET A 28 0.71 -1.64 14.41
N ALA A 29 1.49 -2.36 15.21
CA ALA A 29 2.84 -2.79 14.83
C ALA A 29 2.82 -3.70 13.59
N VAL A 30 1.91 -4.69 13.55
CA VAL A 30 1.79 -5.61 12.41
C VAL A 30 1.34 -4.87 11.14
N VAL A 31 0.33 -4.00 11.24
CA VAL A 31 -0.14 -3.20 10.10
C VAL A 31 0.96 -2.26 9.62
N SER A 32 1.68 -1.61 10.53
CA SER A 32 2.77 -0.68 10.19
C SER A 32 3.92 -1.41 9.51
N LEU A 33 4.27 -2.61 9.97
CA LEU A 33 5.29 -3.44 9.34
C LEU A 33 4.85 -3.86 7.92
N GLN A 34 3.61 -4.30 7.74
CA GLN A 34 3.09 -4.66 6.43
C GLN A 34 3.09 -3.47 5.46
N LEU A 35 2.60 -2.31 5.90
CA LEU A 35 2.62 -1.08 5.10
C LEU A 35 4.03 -0.61 4.80
N GLY A 36 4.95 -0.69 5.77
CA GLY A 36 6.36 -0.36 5.57
C GLY A 36 7.03 -1.26 4.53
N LEU A 37 6.79 -2.57 4.58
CA LEU A 37 7.29 -3.52 3.59
C LEU A 37 6.70 -3.26 2.20
N LEU A 38 5.40 -2.96 2.12
CA LEU A 38 4.74 -2.60 0.86
C LEU A 38 5.28 -1.30 0.29
N ASN A 39 5.46 -0.26 1.11
CA ASN A 39 6.02 1.02 0.68
C ASN A 39 7.46 0.90 0.18
N LEU A 40 8.25 -0.06 0.70
CA LEU A 40 9.61 -0.33 0.22
C LEU A 40 9.65 -1.15 -1.08
N ALA A 41 8.53 -1.69 -1.55
CA ALA A 41 8.49 -2.39 -2.82
C ALA A 41 8.82 -1.42 -3.98
N PRO A 42 9.48 -1.89 -5.05
CA PRO A 42 9.86 -1.07 -6.20
C PRO A 42 8.65 -0.79 -7.12
N VAL A 43 7.57 -0.27 -6.55
CA VAL A 43 6.34 0.08 -7.25
C VAL A 43 6.34 1.60 -7.48
N PRO A 44 6.12 2.08 -8.70
CA PRO A 44 5.97 3.51 -8.97
C PRO A 44 4.88 4.12 -8.09
N VAL A 45 5.09 5.33 -7.56
CA VAL A 45 4.27 6.04 -6.53
C VAL A 45 4.63 5.71 -5.08
N LEU A 46 5.16 4.53 -4.78
CA LEU A 46 5.63 4.20 -3.43
C LEU A 46 7.05 4.74 -3.18
N ASP A 47 7.43 4.87 -1.90
CA ASP A 47 8.76 5.33 -1.48
C ASP A 47 9.87 4.45 -2.07
N GLY A 48 9.66 3.14 -2.10
CA GLY A 48 10.55 2.13 -2.67
C GLY A 48 10.74 2.28 -4.18
N GLY A 49 9.74 2.77 -4.91
CA GLY A 49 9.87 3.11 -6.32
C GLY A 49 10.83 4.28 -6.57
N HIS A 50 10.77 5.30 -5.71
CA HIS A 50 11.68 6.44 -5.78
C HIS A 50 13.11 6.03 -5.37
N ILE A 51 13.23 5.23 -4.32
CA ILE A 51 14.52 4.66 -3.88
C ILE A 51 15.13 3.81 -5.00
N ALA A 52 14.34 2.96 -5.68
CA ALA A 52 14.80 2.16 -6.80
C ALA A 52 15.30 3.00 -7.97
N VAL A 53 14.61 4.09 -8.30
CA VAL A 53 15.05 5.05 -9.33
C VAL A 53 16.38 5.70 -8.93
N ILE A 54 16.51 6.21 -7.70
CA ILE A 54 17.73 6.87 -7.24
C ILE A 54 18.91 5.88 -7.19
N LEU A 55 18.67 4.64 -6.74
CA LEU A 55 19.66 3.56 -6.78
C LEU A 55 20.10 3.27 -8.21
N PHE A 56 19.16 3.18 -9.14
CA PHE A 56 19.44 2.95 -10.55
C PHE A 56 20.27 4.08 -11.16
N GLU A 57 19.92 5.34 -10.89
CA GLU A 57 20.66 6.52 -11.34
C GLU A 57 22.07 6.56 -10.72
N GLY A 58 22.20 6.22 -9.44
CA GLY A 58 23.49 6.15 -8.74
C GLY A 58 24.43 5.06 -9.29
N ILE A 59 23.87 3.91 -9.68
CA ILE A 59 24.63 2.80 -10.29
C ILE A 59 25.01 3.13 -11.73
N THR A 60 24.05 3.63 -12.52
CA THR A 60 24.22 3.86 -13.96
C THR A 60 24.95 5.19 -14.26
N ARG A 61 25.06 6.07 -13.26
CA ARG A 61 25.55 7.47 -13.39
C ARG A 61 24.86 8.24 -14.52
N HIS A 62 23.63 7.87 -14.82
CA HIS A 62 22.80 8.46 -15.85
C HIS A 62 21.47 8.83 -15.24
N ASP A 63 21.12 10.11 -15.33
CA ASP A 63 19.84 10.61 -14.85
C ASP A 63 18.73 10.19 -15.82
N LEU A 64 17.66 9.61 -15.28
CA LEU A 64 16.45 9.38 -16.04
C LEU A 64 15.83 10.73 -16.38
N SER A 65 15.44 10.89 -17.64
CA SER A 65 14.75 12.10 -18.08
C SER A 65 13.50 12.38 -17.24
N LEU A 66 13.22 13.66 -16.98
CA LEU A 66 12.04 14.09 -16.23
C LEU A 66 10.75 13.50 -16.82
N GLN A 67 10.64 13.48 -18.15
CA GLN A 67 9.50 12.91 -18.86
C GLN A 67 9.31 11.41 -18.58
N PHE A 68 10.39 10.65 -18.40
CA PHE A 68 10.30 9.24 -18.04
C PHE A 68 9.81 9.06 -16.60
N LYS A 69 10.35 9.85 -15.65
CA LYS A 69 9.92 9.82 -14.25
C LYS A 69 8.42 10.18 -14.11
N GLU A 70 7.98 11.22 -14.81
CA GLU A 70 6.57 11.65 -14.82
C GLU A 70 5.64 10.58 -15.41
N ARG A 71 6.02 9.95 -16.52
CA ARG A 71 5.24 8.85 -17.12
C ARG A 71 5.18 7.65 -16.19
N MET A 72 6.31 7.26 -15.60
CA MET A 72 6.38 6.16 -14.64
C MET A 72 5.46 6.41 -13.44
N MET A 73 5.49 7.63 -12.89
CA MET A 73 4.64 8.02 -11.76
C MET A 73 3.15 8.04 -12.15
N THR A 74 2.82 8.59 -13.33
CA THR A 74 1.45 8.61 -13.85
C THR A 74 0.89 7.20 -14.02
N VAL A 75 1.67 6.29 -14.63
CA VAL A 75 1.29 4.88 -14.79
C VAL A 75 1.09 4.23 -13.42
N GLY A 76 1.97 4.50 -12.47
CA GLY A 76 1.84 4.02 -11.09
C GLY A 76 0.55 4.49 -10.41
N VAL A 77 0.20 5.77 -10.54
CA VAL A 77 -1.02 6.33 -9.93
C VAL A 77 -2.25 5.69 -10.56
N VAL A 78 -2.31 5.61 -11.89
CA VAL A 78 -3.45 5.01 -12.60
C VAL A 78 -3.62 3.55 -12.20
N LEU A 79 -2.52 2.79 -12.12
CA LEU A 79 -2.53 1.40 -11.71
C LEU A 79 -3.00 1.25 -10.25
N LEU A 80 -2.48 2.06 -9.33
CA LEU A 80 -2.88 2.05 -7.92
C LEU A 80 -4.36 2.38 -7.74
N VAL A 81 -4.85 3.45 -8.36
CA VAL A 81 -6.25 3.86 -8.27
C VAL A 81 -7.16 2.78 -8.84
N THR A 82 -6.80 2.22 -10.01
CA THR A 82 -7.56 1.12 -10.62
C THR A 82 -7.59 -0.09 -9.71
N PHE A 83 -6.45 -0.48 -9.13
CA PHE A 83 -6.37 -1.58 -8.18
C PHE A 83 -7.22 -1.33 -6.93
N MET A 84 -7.17 -0.12 -6.34
CA MET A 84 -7.99 0.24 -5.19
C MET A 84 -9.48 0.15 -5.52
N LEU A 85 -9.92 0.65 -6.68
CA LEU A 85 -11.31 0.55 -7.12
C LEU A 85 -11.77 -0.90 -7.27
N VAL A 86 -10.92 -1.75 -7.86
CA VAL A 86 -11.19 -3.19 -8.00
C VAL A 86 -11.33 -3.85 -6.63
N VAL A 87 -10.37 -3.63 -5.72
CA VAL A 87 -10.38 -4.22 -4.38
C VAL A 87 -11.62 -3.76 -3.60
N ILE A 88 -11.94 -2.47 -3.62
CA ILE A 88 -13.13 -1.93 -2.94
C ILE A 88 -14.41 -2.54 -3.53
N THR A 89 -14.50 -2.67 -4.85
CA THR A 89 -15.68 -3.28 -5.49
C THR A 89 -15.84 -4.73 -5.06
N PHE A 90 -14.76 -5.52 -5.04
CA PHE A 90 -14.79 -6.89 -4.54
C PHE A 90 -15.18 -6.97 -3.05
N ASP A 91 -14.67 -6.06 -2.23
CA ASP A 91 -14.97 -6.01 -0.79
C ASP A 91 -16.45 -5.67 -0.53
N ILE A 92 -17.00 -4.71 -1.29
CA ILE A 92 -18.44 -4.37 -1.24
C ILE A 92 -19.29 -5.55 -1.68
N LEU A 93 -18.95 -6.19 -2.80
CA LEU A 93 -19.68 -7.37 -3.30
C LEU A 93 -19.67 -8.51 -2.28
N LYS A 94 -18.53 -8.72 -1.60
CA LYS A 94 -18.40 -9.73 -0.55
C LYS A 94 -19.31 -9.44 0.65
N VAL A 95 -19.41 -8.16 1.05
CA VAL A 95 -20.24 -7.73 2.20
C VAL A 95 -21.74 -7.74 1.88
N VAL A 96 -22.14 -7.36 0.65
CA VAL A 96 -23.55 -7.36 0.23
C VAL A 96 -24.05 -8.76 -0.12
N GLY A 97 -23.16 -9.63 -0.63
CA GLY A 97 -23.47 -11.01 -0.99
C GLY A 97 -23.43 -12.00 0.19
N SER A 98 -22.97 -11.56 1.37
CA SER A 98 -22.98 -12.33 2.63
C SER A 98 -24.16 -11.95 3.51
#